data_AF-A0A831Y668-F1
#
_entry.id   AF-A0A831Y668-F1
#
_cell.length_a   1.000
_cell.length_b   1.000
_cell.length_c   1.000
_cell.angle_alpha   90.00
_cell.angle_beta   90.00
_cell.angle_gamma   90.00
#
_symmetry.space_group_name_H-M   'P 1'
#
loop_
_entity.id
_entity.type
_entity.pdbx_description
1 polymer ?
#
loop_
_entity_poly.entity_id
_entity_poly.type
_entity_poly.pdbx_seq_one_letter_code
_entity_poly.pdbx_strand_id
1 'polypeptide(L)'
;MTRRAGWIGLGLLVSAAAAHADEAETLAMRRVRLTTDGALARGCARLGAVRDDSIKDLRRKIVRLGGDTAVLAFGLSDLEMVHADVYRCPPASPLPADIPPPPPGTPPPPPPGPTR
;
A
#
# COMPACT_ATOMS: atom_id res chain seq x y z
N MET A 1 -25.92 -34.53 51.51
CA MET A 1 -26.30 -34.25 50.11
C MET A 1 -26.20 -32.75 49.87
N THR A 2 -25.27 -32.29 49.01
CA THR A 2 -25.46 -31.27 47.93
C THR A 2 -24.10 -30.80 47.41
N ARG A 3 -23.90 -30.97 46.10
CA ARG A 3 -22.73 -30.62 45.29
C ARG A 3 -22.67 -29.11 45.02
N ARG A 4 -21.49 -28.53 44.85
CA ARG A 4 -21.23 -27.35 43.99
C ARG A 4 -19.84 -27.50 43.37
N ALA A 5 -19.74 -28.11 42.19
CA ALA A 5 -19.92 -27.50 40.87
C ALA A 5 -18.73 -26.60 40.52
N GLY A 6 -17.70 -27.21 39.93
CA GLY A 6 -16.58 -26.50 39.33
C GLY A 6 -17.05 -25.69 38.12
N TRP A 7 -16.53 -24.48 38.00
CA TRP A 7 -16.63 -23.66 36.81
C TRP A 7 -15.23 -23.60 36.20
N ILE A 8 -14.92 -24.57 35.36
CA ILE A 8 -13.81 -24.49 34.42
C ILE A 8 -14.38 -23.96 33.12
N GLY A 9 -13.82 -22.83 32.68
CA GLY A 9 -13.71 -22.52 31.26
C GLY A 9 -14.87 -21.77 30.65
N LEU A 10 -14.64 -20.48 30.37
CA LEU A 10 -14.89 -19.93 29.04
C LEU A 10 -14.14 -18.61 28.90
N GLY A 11 -12.98 -18.63 28.24
CA GLY A 11 -12.24 -17.40 28.00
C GLY A 11 -10.98 -17.63 27.19
N LEU A 12 -11.12 -17.97 25.91
CA LEU A 12 -10.01 -17.82 24.96
C LEU A 12 -10.47 -17.91 23.48
N LEU A 13 -11.18 -16.91 22.95
CA LEU A 13 -11.50 -16.83 21.51
C LEU A 13 -11.45 -15.40 20.92
N VAL A 14 -10.53 -14.53 21.39
CA VAL A 14 -10.43 -13.11 20.95
C VAL A 14 -9.10 -12.77 20.24
N SER A 15 -8.31 -13.74 19.78
CA SER A 15 -7.00 -13.43 19.16
C SER A 15 -6.96 -13.43 17.63
N ALA A 16 -7.90 -14.10 16.94
CA ALA A 16 -7.84 -14.23 15.48
C ALA A 16 -8.22 -12.93 14.74
N ALA A 17 -9.21 -12.18 15.23
CA ALA A 17 -9.71 -10.98 14.54
C ALA A 17 -8.69 -9.83 14.47
N ALA A 18 -7.84 -9.68 15.49
CA ALA A 18 -6.85 -8.61 15.55
C ALA A 18 -5.70 -8.83 14.54
N ALA A 19 -5.25 -10.07 14.36
CA ALA A 19 -4.19 -10.40 13.41
C ALA A 19 -4.62 -10.12 11.95
N HIS A 20 -5.86 -10.45 11.60
CA HIS A 20 -6.39 -10.19 10.25
C HIS A 20 -6.59 -8.69 9.96
N ALA A 21 -6.96 -7.89 10.97
CA ALA A 21 -7.10 -6.45 10.81
C ALA A 21 -5.75 -5.77 10.53
N ASP A 22 -4.70 -6.19 11.23
CA ASP A 22 -3.33 -5.68 11.04
C ASP A 22 -2.77 -6.03 9.65
N GLU A 23 -3.02 -7.27 9.19
CA GLU A 23 -2.60 -7.71 7.85
C GLU A 23 -3.36 -6.96 6.75
N ALA A 24 -4.67 -6.76 6.89
CA ALA A 24 -5.48 -6.00 5.95
C ALA A 24 -5.03 -4.53 5.86
N GLU A 25 -4.73 -3.90 6.99
CA GLU A 25 -4.16 -2.54 7.05
C GLU A 25 -2.81 -2.49 6.36
N THR A 26 -1.93 -3.45 6.64
CA THR A 26 -0.60 -3.56 6.02
C THR A 26 -0.69 -3.71 4.51
N LEU A 27 -1.59 -4.56 4.02
CA LEU A 27 -1.83 -4.74 2.58
C LEU A 27 -2.43 -3.49 1.94
N ALA A 28 -3.34 -2.78 2.62
CA ALA A 28 -3.86 -1.51 2.14
C ALA A 28 -2.75 -0.45 2.05
N MET A 29 -1.92 -0.31 3.09
CA MET A 29 -0.78 0.62 3.10
C MET A 29 0.24 0.30 2.00
N ARG A 30 0.48 -0.97 1.69
CA ARG A 30 1.38 -1.39 0.59
C ARG A 30 0.85 -1.01 -0.79
N ARG A 31 -0.46 -0.86 -0.95
CA ARG A 31 -1.10 -0.44 -2.20
C ARG A 31 -1.12 1.08 -2.38
N VAL A 32 -0.84 1.85 -1.33
CA VAL A 32 -0.76 3.31 -1.43
C VAL A 32 0.44 3.72 -2.27
N ARG A 33 0.16 4.42 -3.37
CA ARG A 33 1.16 5.03 -4.24
C ARG A 33 1.44 6.46 -3.82
N LEU A 34 2.65 6.71 -3.32
CA LEU A 34 3.14 8.06 -3.03
C LEU A 34 3.95 8.58 -4.23
N THR A 35 3.70 9.83 -4.64
CA THR A 35 4.39 10.46 -5.77
C THR A 35 4.51 11.97 -5.54
N THR A 36 5.48 12.63 -6.16
CA THR A 36 5.55 14.11 -6.23
C THR A 36 4.99 14.65 -7.55
N ASP A 37 4.74 13.77 -8.53
CA ASP A 37 4.21 14.15 -9.83
C ASP A 37 2.67 14.12 -9.83
N GLY A 38 2.07 15.30 -9.95
CA GLY A 38 0.61 15.50 -10.02
C GLY A 38 -0.03 14.95 -11.30
N ALA A 39 0.74 14.68 -12.36
CA ALA A 39 0.21 14.06 -13.57
C ALA A 39 -0.38 12.67 -13.31
N LEU A 40 0.13 11.99 -12.28
CA LEU A 40 -0.29 10.65 -11.90
C LEU A 40 -1.62 10.61 -11.13
N ALA A 41 -2.12 11.77 -10.69
CA ALA A 41 -3.44 11.90 -10.07
C ALA A 41 -4.53 12.32 -11.09
N ARG A 42 -4.19 12.48 -12.38
CA ARG A 42 -5.18 12.83 -13.42
C ARG A 42 -6.21 11.72 -13.55
N GLY A 43 -7.49 12.10 -13.52
CA GLY A 43 -8.60 11.15 -13.58
C GLY A 43 -8.92 10.45 -12.26
N CYS A 44 -8.20 10.76 -11.18
CA CYS A 44 -8.50 10.27 -9.84
C CYS A 44 -9.39 11.27 -9.08
N ALA A 45 -10.23 10.77 -8.18
CA ALA A 45 -11.07 11.60 -7.32
C ALA A 45 -10.25 12.12 -6.13
N ARG A 46 -10.17 13.43 -5.93
CA ARG A 46 -9.51 14.01 -4.75
C ARG A 46 -10.38 13.83 -3.52
N LEU A 47 -9.81 13.26 -2.45
CA LEU A 47 -10.50 12.98 -1.20
C LEU A 47 -10.19 14.00 -0.11
N GLY A 48 -8.99 14.59 -0.12
CA GLY A 48 -8.58 15.56 0.88
C GLY A 48 -7.08 15.75 0.93
N ALA A 49 -6.58 16.26 2.05
CA ALA A 49 -5.15 16.41 2.31
C ALA A 49 -4.82 15.92 3.72
N VAL A 50 -3.63 15.35 3.88
CA VAL A 50 -3.08 14.89 5.17
C VAL A 50 -1.64 15.37 5.32
N ARG A 51 -1.16 15.37 6.55
CA ARG A 51 0.25 15.60 6.85
C ARG A 51 0.74 14.69 7.97
N ASP A 52 2.01 14.35 7.93
CA ASP A 52 2.69 13.52 8.91
C ASP A 52 4.20 13.73 8.82
N ASP A 53 4.94 13.49 9.89
CA ASP A 53 6.40 13.45 9.91
C ASP A 53 6.93 12.05 9.56
N SER A 54 6.08 11.03 9.65
CA SER A 54 6.37 9.63 9.37
C SER A 54 5.65 9.14 8.11
N ILE A 55 6.38 8.60 7.13
CA ILE A 55 5.77 8.00 5.92
C ILE A 55 4.83 6.84 6.25
N LYS A 56 5.10 6.10 7.34
CA LYS A 56 4.24 5.01 7.79
C LYS A 56 2.88 5.54 8.26
N ASP A 57 2.90 6.56 9.10
CA ASP A 57 1.67 7.15 9.65
C ASP A 57 0.94 8.00 8.61
N LEU A 58 1.66 8.61 7.67
CA LEU A 58 1.11 9.21 6.46
C LEU A 58 0.33 8.19 5.62
N ARG A 59 0.90 7.02 5.32
CA ARG A 59 0.20 5.95 4.59
C ARG A 59 -1.03 5.46 5.33
N ARG A 60 -0.94 5.30 6.66
CA ARG A 60 -2.08 4.97 7.49
C ARG A 60 -3.18 6.03 7.41
N LYS A 61 -2.85 7.32 7.46
CA LYS A 61 -3.81 8.42 7.28
C LYS A 61 -4.45 8.41 5.89
N ILE A 62 -3.67 8.14 4.84
CA ILE A 62 -4.16 8.01 3.46
C ILE A 62 -5.18 6.86 3.35
N VAL A 63 -4.85 5.68 3.87
CA VAL A 63 -5.75 4.51 3.87
C VAL A 63 -7.03 4.81 4.65
N ARG A 64 -6.93 5.48 5.80
CA ARG A 64 -8.10 5.88 6.61
C ARG A 64 -9.03 6.84 5.88
N LEU A 65 -8.50 7.71 5.03
CA LEU A 65 -9.31 8.55 4.13
C LEU A 65 -9.90 7.78 2.94
N GLY A 66 -9.52 6.51 2.74
CA GLY A 66 -9.96 5.69 1.60
C GLY A 66 -9.14 5.90 0.33
N GLY A 67 -8.02 6.63 0.40
CA GLY A 67 -7.15 6.88 -0.74
C GLY A 67 -6.22 5.71 -1.06
N ASP A 68 -5.83 5.64 -2.33
CA ASP A 68 -4.83 4.69 -2.84
C ASP A 68 -3.65 5.40 -3.51
N THR A 69 -3.76 6.70 -3.76
CA THR A 69 -2.71 7.53 -4.36
C THR A 69 -2.59 8.82 -3.58
N ALA A 70 -1.38 9.30 -3.36
CA ALA A 70 -1.16 10.61 -2.76
C ALA A 70 -0.02 11.39 -3.43
N VAL A 71 -0.27 12.66 -3.70
CA VAL A 71 0.70 13.60 -4.26
C VAL A 71 1.34 14.36 -3.11
N LEU A 72 2.64 14.17 -2.93
CA LEU A 72 3.43 14.79 -1.88
C LEU A 72 3.76 16.23 -2.23
N ALA A 73 3.65 17.10 -1.22
CA ALA A 73 4.13 18.46 -1.25
C ALA A 73 5.08 18.68 -0.08
N PHE A 74 6.18 19.38 -0.34
CA PHE A 74 7.18 19.73 0.67
C PHE A 74 7.21 21.24 0.80
N GLY A 75 6.89 21.75 2.00
CA GLY A 75 7.02 23.17 2.30
C GLY A 75 8.48 23.54 2.48
N LEU A 76 8.90 24.71 1.98
CA LEU A 76 10.27 25.20 2.18
C LEU A 76 10.58 25.54 3.65
N SER A 77 9.54 25.79 4.45
CA SER A 77 9.64 26.18 5.86
C SER A 77 9.37 25.03 6.84
N ASP A 78 8.71 23.96 6.39
CA ASP A 78 8.29 22.81 7.21
C ASP A 78 8.77 21.51 6.56
N LEU A 79 10.10 21.31 6.52
CA LEU A 79 10.72 20.12 5.93
C LEU A 79 10.54 18.86 6.80
N GLU A 80 10.22 19.03 8.08
CA GLU A 80 9.93 17.93 9.01
C GLU A 80 8.55 17.30 8.75
N MET A 81 7.65 18.04 8.08
CA MET A 81 6.29 17.59 7.80
C MET A 81 6.13 17.26 6.31
N VAL A 82 5.67 16.05 6.02
CA VAL A 82 5.28 15.66 4.66
C VAL A 82 3.80 15.97 4.48
N HIS A 83 3.48 16.83 3.52
CA HIS A 83 2.10 17.08 3.12
C HIS A 83 1.72 16.16 1.96
N ALA A 84 0.47 15.73 1.91
CA ALA A 84 -0.01 14.85 0.86
C ALA A 84 -1.47 15.16 0.49
N ASP A 85 -1.71 15.48 -0.77
CA ASP A 85 -3.05 15.48 -1.35
C ASP A 85 -3.46 14.05 -1.68
N VAL A 86 -4.61 13.61 -1.18
CA VAL A 86 -5.07 12.22 -1.22
C VAL A 86 -6.10 12.03 -2.31
N TYR A 87 -5.93 10.97 -3.10
CA TYR A 87 -6.76 10.62 -4.24
C TYR A 87 -7.20 9.16 -4.19
N ARG A 88 -8.36 8.90 -4.80
CA ARG A 88 -8.82 7.57 -5.19
C ARG A 88 -8.75 7.44 -6.70
N CYS A 89 -7.89 6.55 -7.20
CA CYS A 89 -7.82 6.27 -8.61
C CYS A 89 -8.73 5.08 -8.98
N PRO A 90 -9.29 5.05 -10.20
CA PRO A 90 -9.91 3.83 -10.70
C PRO A 90 -8.86 2.71 -10.73
N PRO A 91 -9.25 1.45 -10.48
CA PRO A 91 -8.33 0.34 -10.60
C PRO A 91 -7.73 0.33 -12.01
N ALA A 92 -6.43 0.02 -12.11
CA ALA A 92 -5.81 -0.20 -13.39
C ALA A 92 -6.63 -1.26 -14.15
N SER A 93 -7.06 -0.94 -15.37
CA SER A 93 -7.77 -1.92 -16.18
C SER A 93 -6.87 -3.14 -16.33
N PRO A 94 -7.33 -4.35 -15.98
CA PRO A 94 -6.55 -5.54 -16.24
C PRO A 94 -6.21 -5.58 -17.73
N LEU A 95 -4.94 -5.85 -18.05
CA LEU A 95 -4.52 -6.09 -19.43
C LEU A 95 -5.43 -7.19 -20.01
N PRO A 96 -5.90 -7.05 -21.26
CA PRO A 96 -6.60 -8.14 -21.93
C PRO A 96 -5.78 -9.42 -21.85
N ALA A 97 -6.40 -10.51 -21.42
CA ALA A 97 -5.72 -11.80 -21.23
C ALA A 97 -5.14 -12.38 -22.54
N ASP A 98 -5.51 -11.81 -23.70
CA ASP A 98 -5.13 -12.26 -25.04
C ASP A 98 -3.80 -11.68 -25.56
N ILE A 99 -3.02 -10.96 -24.75
CA ILE A 99 -1.67 -10.55 -25.18
C ILE A 99 -0.74 -11.77 -25.07
N PRO A 100 -0.26 -12.34 -26.20
CA PRO A 100 0.67 -13.47 -26.14
C PRO A 100 1.95 -13.04 -25.41
N PRO A 101 2.62 -13.96 -24.69
CA PRO A 101 3.88 -13.64 -24.05
C PRO A 101 4.89 -13.13 -25.08
N PRO A 102 5.77 -12.16 -24.71
CA PRO A 102 6.81 -11.71 -25.62
C PRO A 102 7.66 -12.92 -26.05
N PRO A 103 8.13 -12.97 -27.32
CA PRO A 103 8.98 -14.05 -27.77
C PRO A 103 10.23 -14.14 -26.90
N PRO A 104 10.78 -15.35 -26.67
CA PRO A 104 12.05 -15.51 -25.97
C PRO A 104 13.11 -14.60 -26.62
N GLY A 105 13.74 -13.74 -25.80
CA GLY A 105 14.82 -12.89 -26.29
C GLY A 105 15.97 -13.75 -26.84
N THR A 106 16.64 -13.28 -27.88
CA THR A 106 17.88 -13.93 -28.35
C THR A 106 18.92 -13.90 -27.23
N PRO A 107 19.69 -14.99 -27.02
CA PRO A 107 20.77 -14.97 -26.03
C PRO A 107 21.76 -13.82 -26.34
N PRO A 108 22.35 -13.19 -25.31
CA PRO A 108 23.33 -12.13 -25.52
C PRO A 108 24.54 -12.68 -26.32
N PRO A 109 25.17 -11.86 -27.18
CA PRO A 109 26.34 -12.28 -27.93
C PRO A 109 27.49 -12.67 -26.97
N PRO A 110 28.33 -13.65 -27.34
CA PRO A 110 29.50 -14.00 -26.55
C PRO A 110 30.45 -12.80 -26.43
N PRO A 111 31.18 -12.66 -25.31
CA PRO A 111 32.16 -11.60 -25.14
C PRO A 111 33.27 -11.69 -26.19
N PRO A 112 33.87 -10.56 -26.62
CA PRO A 112 35.03 -10.56 -27.51
C PRO A 112 36.17 -11.41 -26.92
N GLY A 113 36.72 -12.32 -27.73
CA GLY A 113 37.92 -13.07 -27.34
C GLY A 113 39.13 -12.15 -27.16
N PRO A 114 40.16 -12.59 -26.39
CA PRO A 114 41.36 -11.80 -26.19
C PRO A 114 42.05 -11.53 -27.53
N THR A 115 42.20 -10.25 -27.88
CA THR A 115 43.08 -9.78 -28.95
C THR A 115 44.52 -10.19 -28.62
N ARG A 116 45.17 -10.90 -29.54
CA ARG A 116 46.57 -11.31 -29.46
C ARG A 116 47.51 -10.17 -29.78
#